data_AF-A0A9E1M126-F1
#
_entry.id   AF-A0A9E1M126-F1
#
_cell.length_a   1.000
_cell.length_b   1.000
_cell.length_c   1.000
_cell.angle_alpha   90.00
_cell.angle_beta   90.00
_cell.angle_gamma   90.00
#
_symmetry.space_group_name_H-M   'P 1'
#
loop_
_entity.id
_entity.type
_entity.pdbx_description
1 polymer ?
#
loop_
_entity_poly.entity_id
_entity_poly.type
_entity_poly.pdbx_seq_one_letter_code
_entity_poly.pdbx_strand_id
1 'polypeptide(L)'
;MTLGDDGITGTTMKRPGFQKMIAAIEAGYISAVFVKDLSRLGRNYIEVGKLTEEFFPLHDVRLVAVSDGVDSDEGEDDFTPFKNIMNEYYAKDISKKRRIVNKMKGNAGIPLSPPPYGYIKNPDDPRFWVIDPAAAEVVRRIYRMALDGYGLAETAAALGADGIVNPTYYWRSRGTSRGGSKSTVEPTKW
;
A
#
# COMPACT_ATOMS: atom_id res chain seq x y z
N MET A 1 -2.67 -42.47 -5.22
CA MET A 1 -3.47 -42.60 -3.99
C MET A 1 -4.76 -41.80 -4.18
N THR A 2 -5.92 -42.44 -4.20
CA THR A 2 -7.20 -41.72 -4.37
C THR A 2 -7.70 -41.27 -3.00
N LEU A 3 -7.64 -39.97 -2.73
CA LEU A 3 -8.17 -39.38 -1.50
C LEU A 3 -9.63 -38.97 -1.76
N GLY A 4 -10.55 -39.93 -1.57
CA GLY A 4 -11.99 -39.69 -1.66
C GLY A 4 -12.52 -39.03 -0.39
N ASP A 5 -13.31 -37.97 -0.54
CA ASP A 5 -14.00 -37.29 0.55
C ASP A 5 -15.51 -37.52 0.35
N ASP A 6 -15.98 -38.72 0.72
CA ASP A 6 -17.39 -39.13 0.57
C ASP A 6 -18.28 -38.26 1.46
N GLY A 7 -18.83 -37.19 0.88
CA GLY A 7 -19.97 -36.46 1.43
C GLY A 7 -19.68 -35.11 2.10
N ILE A 8 -18.45 -34.61 2.13
CA ILE A 8 -18.18 -33.26 2.68
C ILE A 8 -18.38 -32.20 1.60
N THR A 9 -19.16 -31.14 1.91
CA THR A 9 -19.54 -30.03 1.01
C THR A 9 -18.44 -28.99 0.86
N GLY A 10 -18.18 -28.45 -0.35
CA GLY A 10 -16.99 -27.64 -0.81
C GLY A 10 -16.61 -26.39 0.00
N THR A 11 -17.19 -26.23 1.18
CA THR A 11 -17.35 -25.00 1.92
C THR A 11 -16.26 -24.77 2.96
N THR A 12 -15.36 -25.73 3.22
CA THR A 12 -14.36 -25.62 4.31
C THR A 12 -13.05 -26.33 3.97
N MET A 13 -11.91 -25.62 4.09
CA MET A 13 -10.55 -26.15 3.88
C MET A 13 -10.05 -27.10 4.98
N LYS A 14 -10.77 -27.20 6.10
CA LYS A 14 -10.46 -28.09 7.24
C LYS A 14 -10.93 -29.52 7.04
N ARG A 15 -11.04 -29.96 5.79
CA ARG A 15 -11.44 -31.32 5.47
C ARG A 15 -10.29 -32.28 5.71
N PRO A 16 -10.53 -33.43 6.38
CA PRO A 16 -9.49 -34.41 6.62
C PRO A 16 -8.82 -34.90 5.33
N GLY A 17 -9.59 -35.11 4.25
CA GLY A 17 -9.04 -35.54 2.95
C GLY A 17 -8.12 -34.48 2.32
N PHE A 18 -8.54 -33.21 2.35
CA PHE A 18 -7.76 -32.10 1.83
C PHE A 18 -6.48 -31.84 2.65
N GLN A 19 -6.57 -31.87 3.98
CA GLN A 19 -5.39 -31.70 4.85
C GLN A 19 -4.35 -32.81 4.66
N LYS A 20 -4.81 -34.06 4.47
CA LYS A 20 -3.91 -35.18 4.14
C LYS A 20 -3.22 -34.98 2.79
N MET A 21 -3.93 -34.45 1.80
CA MET A 21 -3.34 -34.12 0.50
C MET A 21 -2.26 -33.05 0.64
N ILE A 22 -2.55 -31.94 1.33
CA ILE A 22 -1.59 -30.85 1.57
C ILE A 22 -0.34 -31.36 2.29
N ALA A 23 -0.51 -32.12 3.39
CA ALA A 23 0.62 -32.68 4.13
C ALA A 23 1.45 -33.67 3.28
N ALA A 24 0.80 -34.45 2.41
CA ALA A 24 1.49 -35.36 1.49
C ALA A 24 2.25 -34.61 0.37
N ILE A 25 1.74 -33.47 -0.09
CA ILE A 25 2.44 -32.57 -1.02
C ILE A 25 3.66 -31.94 -0.34
N GLU A 26 3.50 -31.39 0.88
CA GLU A 26 4.61 -30.82 1.64
C GLU A 26 5.71 -31.84 1.94
N ALA A 27 5.32 -33.11 2.15
CA ALA A 27 6.26 -34.22 2.33
C ALA A 27 6.86 -34.76 1.01
N GLY A 28 6.48 -34.21 -0.14
CA GLY A 28 7.00 -34.60 -1.46
C GLY A 28 6.47 -35.93 -2.00
N TYR A 29 5.37 -36.46 -1.45
CA TYR A 29 4.78 -37.73 -1.89
C TYR A 29 3.80 -37.58 -3.07
N ILE A 30 3.43 -36.36 -3.43
CA ILE A 30 2.47 -36.05 -4.48
C ILE A 30 3.09 -35.05 -5.44
N SER A 31 3.14 -35.40 -6.72
CA SER A 31 3.61 -34.53 -7.82
C SER A 31 2.49 -34.03 -8.73
N ALA A 32 1.27 -34.54 -8.58
CA ALA A 32 0.13 -34.10 -9.37
C ALA A 32 -1.20 -34.26 -8.61
N VAL A 33 -2.10 -33.30 -8.80
CA VAL A 33 -3.44 -33.26 -8.22
C VAL A 33 -4.47 -33.21 -9.35
N PHE A 34 -5.39 -34.16 -9.35
CA PHE A 34 -6.48 -34.25 -10.32
C PHE A 34 -7.80 -33.98 -9.61
N VAL A 35 -8.55 -32.99 -10.11
CA VAL A 35 -9.88 -32.64 -9.61
C VAL A 35 -10.89 -32.61 -10.75
N LYS A 36 -12.15 -32.88 -10.40
CA LYS A 36 -13.25 -32.73 -11.37
C LYS A 36 -13.42 -31.27 -11.77
N ASP A 37 -13.45 -30.38 -10.79
CA ASP A 37 -13.67 -28.94 -10.90
C ASP A 37 -12.92 -28.24 -9.75
N LEU A 38 -12.49 -27.00 -9.92
CA LEU A 38 -11.73 -26.18 -8.97
C LEU A 38 -12.53 -25.92 -7.69
N SER A 39 -13.87 -26.01 -7.75
CA SER A 39 -14.72 -25.89 -6.58
C SER A 39 -14.49 -27.02 -5.55
N ARG A 40 -13.81 -28.11 -5.96
CA ARG A 40 -13.32 -29.16 -5.05
C ARG A 40 -12.13 -28.76 -4.20
N LEU A 41 -11.32 -27.80 -4.67
CA LEU A 41 -10.24 -27.23 -3.88
C LEU A 41 -10.79 -26.23 -2.86
N GLY A 42 -11.86 -25.51 -3.19
CA GLY A 42 -12.56 -24.65 -2.25
C GLY A 42 -13.60 -23.76 -2.93
N ARG A 43 -14.55 -23.25 -2.15
CA ARG A 43 -15.54 -22.25 -2.63
C ARG A 43 -15.04 -20.81 -2.57
N ASN A 44 -14.01 -20.54 -1.77
CA ASN A 44 -13.41 -19.22 -1.70
C ASN A 44 -12.41 -19.06 -2.84
N TYR A 45 -12.78 -18.30 -3.85
CA TYR A 45 -11.95 -18.05 -5.03
C TYR A 45 -10.56 -17.49 -4.70
N ILE A 46 -10.39 -16.78 -3.59
CA ILE A 46 -9.08 -16.28 -3.14
C ILE A 46 -8.20 -17.42 -2.61
N GLU A 47 -8.79 -18.36 -1.89
CA GLU A 47 -8.05 -19.51 -1.35
C GLU A 47 -7.67 -20.50 -2.45
N VAL A 48 -8.59 -20.74 -3.40
CA VAL A 48 -8.30 -21.57 -4.57
C VAL A 48 -7.19 -20.92 -5.40
N GLY A 49 -7.27 -19.62 -5.67
CA GLY A 49 -6.23 -18.91 -6.40
C GLY A 49 -4.87 -18.94 -5.70
N LYS A 50 -4.80 -18.86 -4.37
CA LYS A 50 -3.54 -19.07 -3.64
C LYS A 50 -2.96 -20.47 -3.83
N LEU A 51 -3.82 -21.49 -3.83
CA LEU A 51 -3.36 -22.87 -4.02
C LEU A 51 -2.81 -23.08 -5.44
N THR A 52 -3.51 -22.59 -6.45
CA THR A 52 -3.15 -22.77 -7.86
C THR A 52 -1.96 -21.91 -8.29
N GLU A 53 -1.85 -20.67 -7.79
CA GLU A 53 -0.81 -19.72 -8.23
C GLU A 53 0.46 -19.75 -7.38
N GLU A 54 0.38 -20.19 -6.12
CA GLU A 54 1.50 -20.13 -5.18
C GLU A 54 1.86 -21.51 -4.64
N PHE A 55 0.93 -22.21 -4.00
CA PHE A 55 1.24 -23.45 -3.31
C PHE A 55 1.65 -24.57 -4.26
N PHE A 56 0.83 -24.94 -5.24
CA PHE A 56 1.16 -26.05 -6.14
C PHE A 56 2.43 -25.77 -6.97
N PRO A 57 2.65 -24.57 -7.56
CA PRO A 57 3.88 -24.26 -8.26
C PRO A 57 5.13 -24.27 -7.35
N LEU A 58 5.03 -23.77 -6.11
CA LEU A 58 6.14 -23.78 -5.15
C LEU A 58 6.57 -25.21 -4.78
N HIS A 59 5.62 -26.15 -4.80
CA HIS A 59 5.85 -27.56 -4.49
C HIS A 59 6.06 -28.45 -5.73
N ASP A 60 6.21 -27.85 -6.93
CA ASP A 60 6.37 -28.58 -8.21
C ASP A 60 5.24 -29.61 -8.44
N VAL A 61 4.01 -29.22 -8.12
CA VAL A 61 2.81 -30.04 -8.26
C VAL A 61 1.99 -29.58 -9.46
N ARG A 62 1.75 -30.48 -10.41
CA ARG A 62 0.82 -30.24 -11.52
C ARG A 62 -0.63 -30.30 -11.04
N LEU A 63 -1.45 -29.32 -11.41
CA LEU A 63 -2.89 -29.34 -11.18
C LEU A 63 -3.64 -29.56 -12.48
N VAL A 64 -4.56 -30.53 -12.49
CA VAL A 64 -5.48 -30.76 -13.60
C VAL A 64 -6.93 -30.72 -13.12
N ALA A 65 -7.71 -29.77 -13.63
CA ALA A 65 -9.16 -29.65 -13.38
C ALA A 65 -9.96 -29.90 -14.67
N VAL A 66 -10.52 -31.11 -14.79
CA VAL A 66 -11.07 -31.62 -16.05
C VAL A 66 -12.27 -30.82 -16.56
N SER A 67 -13.20 -30.42 -15.69
CA SER A 67 -14.42 -29.70 -16.10
C SER A 67 -14.16 -28.24 -16.39
N ASP A 68 -13.09 -27.67 -15.81
CA ASP A 68 -12.73 -26.26 -15.97
C ASP A 68 -11.66 -26.05 -17.04
N GLY A 69 -11.21 -27.14 -17.70
CA GLY A 69 -10.19 -27.07 -18.75
C GLY A 69 -8.82 -26.59 -18.26
N VAL A 70 -8.52 -26.70 -16.96
CA VAL A 70 -7.26 -26.21 -16.39
C VAL A 70 -6.24 -27.33 -16.33
N ASP A 71 -5.06 -27.06 -16.86
CA ASP A 71 -3.85 -27.87 -16.68
C ASP A 71 -2.67 -26.92 -16.45
N SER A 72 -2.03 -26.99 -15.28
CA SER A 72 -0.95 -26.06 -14.94
C SER A 72 0.31 -26.23 -15.82
N ASP A 73 0.46 -27.35 -16.51
CA ASP A 73 1.59 -27.62 -17.40
C ASP A 73 1.33 -27.17 -18.85
N GLU A 74 0.06 -27.10 -19.26
CA GLU A 74 -0.35 -26.63 -20.59
C GLU A 74 -0.81 -25.17 -20.42
N GLY A 75 0.05 -24.21 -20.78
CA GLY A 75 -0.09 -22.78 -20.47
C GLY A 75 -1.32 -22.02 -21.01
N GLU A 76 -2.44 -22.70 -21.29
CA GLU A 76 -3.73 -22.11 -21.61
C GLU A 76 -4.53 -21.88 -20.31
N ASP A 77 -4.23 -20.73 -19.71
CA ASP A 77 -4.59 -20.40 -18.33
C ASP A 77 -5.91 -19.60 -18.32
N ASP A 78 -7.05 -20.30 -18.38
CA ASP A 78 -8.41 -19.70 -18.22
C ASP A 78 -8.64 -19.12 -16.79
N PHE A 79 -7.56 -19.03 -16.01
CA PHE A 79 -7.42 -18.50 -14.66
C PHE A 79 -7.19 -16.97 -14.59
N THR A 80 -7.03 -16.31 -15.74
CA THR A 80 -6.88 -14.84 -15.83
C THR A 80 -7.91 -14.05 -15.00
N PRO A 81 -9.21 -14.42 -14.96
CA PRO A 81 -10.20 -13.75 -14.13
C PRO A 81 -9.88 -13.82 -12.62
N PHE A 82 -9.34 -14.93 -12.14
CA PHE A 82 -8.97 -15.12 -10.73
C PHE A 82 -7.71 -14.34 -10.34
N LYS A 83 -6.73 -14.27 -11.24
CA LYS A 83 -5.54 -13.41 -11.06
C LYS A 83 -5.95 -11.95 -10.83
N ASN A 84 -6.90 -11.46 -11.62
CA ASN A 84 -7.41 -10.09 -11.49
C ASN A 84 -8.14 -9.86 -10.16
N ILE A 85 -9.00 -10.80 -9.75
CA ILE A 85 -9.73 -10.72 -8.47
C ILE A 85 -8.78 -10.77 -7.28
N MET A 86 -7.76 -11.63 -7.30
CA MET A 86 -6.75 -11.69 -6.24
C MET A 86 -5.96 -10.40 -6.14
N ASN A 87 -5.48 -9.86 -7.27
CA ASN A 87 -4.77 -8.60 -7.30
C ASN A 87 -5.64 -7.44 -6.74
N GLU A 88 -6.92 -7.39 -7.12
CA GLU A 88 -7.86 -6.40 -6.60
C GLU A 88 -8.11 -6.58 -5.09
N TYR A 89 -8.25 -7.82 -4.63
CA TYR A 89 -8.43 -8.13 -3.22
C TYR A 89 -7.21 -7.74 -2.38
N TYR A 90 -6.00 -8.09 -2.82
CA TYR A 90 -4.76 -7.70 -2.14
C TYR A 90 -4.60 -6.19 -2.09
N ALA A 91 -4.87 -5.49 -3.20
CA ALA A 91 -4.87 -4.03 -3.23
C ALA A 91 -5.87 -3.43 -2.22
N LYS A 92 -7.07 -4.02 -2.12
CA LYS A 92 -8.14 -3.58 -1.20
C LYS A 92 -7.79 -3.83 0.27
N ASP A 93 -7.21 -4.98 0.61
CA ASP A 93 -6.78 -5.28 1.98
C ASP A 93 -5.63 -4.38 2.44
N ILE A 94 -4.61 -4.18 1.58
CA ILE A 94 -3.50 -3.26 1.85
C ILE A 94 -4.03 -1.83 2.07
N SER A 95 -4.97 -1.38 1.22
CA SER A 95 -5.60 -0.07 1.36
C SER A 95 -6.37 0.07 2.67
N LYS A 96 -7.15 -0.95 3.06
CA LYS A 96 -7.88 -0.99 4.33
C LYS A 96 -6.93 -0.93 5.52
N LYS A 97 -5.87 -1.74 5.52
CA LYS A 97 -4.86 -1.76 6.58
C LYS A 97 -4.14 -0.42 6.71
N ARG A 98 -3.73 0.18 5.59
CA ARG A 98 -3.11 1.52 5.56
C ARG A 98 -4.04 2.59 6.15
N ARG A 99 -5.33 2.57 5.81
CA ARG A 99 -6.32 3.50 6.35
C ARG A 99 -6.49 3.35 7.87
N ILE A 100 -6.54 2.12 8.38
CA ILE A 100 -6.63 1.85 9.82
C ILE A 100 -5.38 2.38 10.53
N VAL A 101 -4.18 2.08 10.01
CA VAL A 101 -2.92 2.58 10.58
C VAL A 101 -2.86 4.10 10.60
N ASN A 102 -3.24 4.77 9.51
CA ASN A 102 -3.28 6.23 9.44
C ASN A 102 -4.28 6.82 10.44
N LYS A 103 -5.46 6.20 10.59
CA LYS A 103 -6.45 6.61 11.59
C LYS A 103 -5.91 6.46 13.02
N MET A 104 -5.25 5.35 13.33
CA MET A 104 -4.63 5.13 14.64
C MET A 104 -3.54 6.17 14.94
N LYS A 105 -2.67 6.45 13.97
CA LYS A 105 -1.64 7.50 14.08
C LYS A 105 -2.25 8.89 14.31
N GLY A 106 -3.27 9.25 13.53
CA GLY A 106 -3.96 10.53 13.67
C GLY A 106 -4.64 10.68 15.05
N ASN A 107 -5.30 9.63 15.53
CA ASN A 107 -5.91 9.62 16.87
C ASN A 107 -4.87 9.75 18.01
N ALA A 108 -3.65 9.28 17.79
CA ALA A 108 -2.54 9.42 18.74
C ALA A 108 -1.81 10.77 18.62
N GLY A 109 -2.32 11.71 17.81
CA GLY A 109 -1.70 13.02 17.59
C GLY A 109 -0.44 12.98 16.73
N ILE A 110 -0.16 11.86 16.05
CA ILE A 110 0.99 11.73 15.15
C ILE A 110 0.62 12.32 13.79
N PRO A 111 1.29 13.39 13.34
CA PRO A 111 1.06 13.97 12.03
C PRO A 111 1.33 12.98 10.89
N LEU A 112 0.45 13.00 9.88
CA LEU A 112 0.52 12.08 8.72
C LEU A 112 1.17 12.70 7.49
N SER A 113 1.39 14.01 7.49
CA SER A 113 2.00 14.76 6.39
C SER A 113 3.43 15.18 6.73
N PRO A 114 4.21 15.65 5.75
CA PRO A 114 5.39 16.45 6.03
C PRO A 114 5.02 17.71 6.86
N PRO A 115 5.94 18.23 7.70
CA PRO A 115 5.72 19.47 8.44
C PRO A 115 5.33 20.63 7.50
N PRO A 116 4.48 21.60 7.87
CA PRO A 116 4.27 22.81 7.08
C PRO A 116 5.45 23.79 7.16
N TYR A 117 5.45 24.88 6.38
CA TYR A 117 6.45 25.95 6.54
C TYR A 117 6.33 26.57 7.94
N GLY A 118 7.46 26.86 8.58
CA GLY A 118 7.52 27.26 9.99
C GLY A 118 7.66 26.10 10.99
N TYR A 119 7.67 24.86 10.51
CA TYR A 119 7.89 23.66 11.33
C TYR A 119 8.92 22.73 10.70
N ILE A 120 9.61 21.97 11.54
CA ILE A 120 10.53 20.89 11.15
C ILE A 120 10.16 19.61 11.91
N LYS A 121 10.67 18.46 11.43
CA LYS A 121 10.61 17.24 12.22
C LYS A 121 11.39 17.44 13.52
N ASN A 122 10.82 16.98 14.62
CA ASN A 122 11.53 16.99 15.89
C ASN A 122 12.79 16.12 15.78
N PRO A 123 13.99 16.66 16.09
CA PRO A 123 15.22 15.87 16.11
C PRO A 123 15.18 14.71 17.11
N ASP A 124 14.46 14.88 18.23
CA ASP A 124 14.38 13.90 19.32
C ASP A 124 13.32 12.80 19.06
N ASP A 125 12.21 13.17 18.41
CA ASP A 125 11.19 12.22 17.96
C ASP A 125 10.63 12.61 16.59
N PRO A 126 11.17 12.04 15.48
CA PRO A 126 10.78 12.39 14.12
C PRO A 126 9.29 12.19 13.77
N ARG A 127 8.51 11.55 14.66
CA ARG A 127 7.06 11.44 14.53
C ARG A 127 6.36 12.76 14.77
N PHE A 128 6.93 13.67 15.56
CA PHE A 128 6.33 14.96 15.89
C PHE A 128 7.03 16.11 15.17
N TRP A 129 6.37 17.27 15.16
CA TRP A 129 6.91 18.50 14.62
C TRP A 129 7.29 19.45 15.74
N VAL A 130 8.34 20.23 15.52
CA VAL A 130 8.73 21.36 16.36
C VAL A 130 8.82 22.62 15.52
N ILE A 131 8.72 23.77 16.18
CA ILE A 131 8.80 25.08 15.53
C ILE A 131 10.20 25.25 14.93
N ASP A 132 10.27 25.66 13.67
CA ASP A 132 11.49 26.18 13.06
C ASP A 132 11.53 27.70 13.30
N PRO A 133 12.37 28.21 14.22
CA PRO A 133 12.29 29.61 14.64
C PRO A 133 12.44 30.60 13.48
N ALA A 134 13.31 30.30 12.51
CA ALA A 134 13.58 31.19 11.38
C ALA A 134 12.39 31.27 10.43
N ALA A 135 11.84 30.12 10.02
CA ALA A 135 10.67 30.08 9.14
C ALA A 135 9.38 30.53 9.86
N ALA A 136 9.24 30.23 11.15
CA ALA A 136 8.08 30.62 11.94
C ALA A 136 7.97 32.13 12.10
N GLU A 137 9.10 32.85 12.19
CA GLU A 137 9.07 34.31 12.27
C GLU A 137 8.53 34.95 10.99
N VAL A 138 8.85 34.38 9.82
CA VAL A 138 8.25 34.79 8.55
C VAL A 138 6.74 34.56 8.55
N VAL A 139 6.27 33.41 9.04
CA VAL A 139 4.82 33.12 9.16
C VAL A 139 4.13 34.12 10.10
N ARG A 140 4.74 34.43 11.25
CA ARG A 140 4.20 35.44 12.19
C ARG A 140 4.18 36.84 11.59
N ARG A 141 5.19 37.17 10.79
CA ARG A 141 5.23 38.44 10.05
C ARG A 141 4.10 38.53 9.03
N ILE A 142 3.91 37.50 8.21
CA ILE A 142 2.79 37.42 7.26
C ILE A 142 1.45 37.62 7.97
N TYR A 143 1.27 36.95 9.13
CA TYR A 143 0.06 37.10 9.93
C TYR A 143 -0.15 38.53 10.44
N ARG A 144 0.91 39.18 10.95
CA ARG A 144 0.85 40.60 11.37
C ARG A 144 0.48 41.53 10.22
N MET A 145 1.11 41.37 9.06
CA MET A 145 0.81 42.17 7.87
C MET A 145 -0.65 42.00 7.43
N ALA A 146 -1.19 40.78 7.50
CA ALA A 146 -2.60 40.53 7.22
C ALA A 146 -3.53 41.25 8.23
N LEU A 147 -3.18 41.29 9.52
CA LEU A 147 -3.92 42.06 10.53
C LEU A 147 -3.84 43.57 10.28
N ASP A 148 -2.70 44.05 9.76
CA ASP A 148 -2.48 45.45 9.39
C ASP A 148 -3.17 45.83 8.06
N GLY A 149 -3.87 44.89 7.41
CA GLY A 149 -4.67 45.12 6.20
C GLY A 149 -3.94 44.92 4.88
N TYR A 150 -2.72 44.37 4.89
CA TYR A 150 -1.97 44.11 3.66
C TYR A 150 -2.64 43.00 2.83
N GLY A 151 -2.74 43.24 1.52
CA GLY A 151 -3.13 42.22 0.54
C GLY A 151 -2.06 41.17 0.31
N LEU A 152 -2.44 40.08 -0.36
CA LEU A 152 -1.53 38.97 -0.71
C LEU A 152 -0.35 39.45 -1.58
N ALA A 153 -0.63 40.27 -2.60
CA ALA A 153 0.39 40.79 -3.52
C ALA A 153 1.37 41.75 -2.81
N GLU A 154 0.86 42.60 -1.92
CA GLU A 154 1.67 43.54 -1.13
C GLU A 154 2.56 42.79 -0.14
N THR A 155 2.02 41.74 0.49
CA THR A 155 2.78 40.87 1.39
C THR A 155 3.89 40.15 0.63
N ALA A 156 3.59 39.57 -0.54
CA ALA A 156 4.58 38.90 -1.37
C ALA A 156 5.69 39.87 -1.84
N ALA A 157 5.31 41.08 -2.28
CA ALA A 157 6.26 42.10 -2.71
C ALA A 157 7.16 42.56 -1.57
N ALA A 158 6.62 42.77 -0.37
CA ALA A 158 7.41 43.17 0.80
C ALA A 158 8.38 42.07 1.27
N LEU A 159 7.94 40.81 1.30
CA LEU A 159 8.83 39.68 1.62
C LEU A 159 9.94 39.54 0.58
N GLY A 160 9.62 39.74 -0.70
CA GLY A 160 10.59 39.72 -1.79
C GLY A 160 11.60 40.87 -1.72
N ALA A 161 11.13 42.08 -1.41
CA ALA A 161 11.98 43.27 -1.23
C ALA A 161 12.99 43.10 -0.09
N ASP A 162 12.57 42.42 0.98
CA ASP A 162 13.43 42.12 2.14
C ASP A 162 14.34 40.90 1.92
N GLY A 163 14.35 40.33 0.71
CA GLY A 163 15.21 39.20 0.36
C GLY A 163 14.80 37.88 1.03
N ILE A 164 13.59 37.78 1.56
CA ILE A 164 13.12 36.56 2.22
C ILE A 164 12.84 35.51 1.14
N VAL A 165 13.46 34.35 1.27
CA VAL A 165 13.27 33.25 0.31
C VAL A 165 11.93 32.55 0.50
N ASN A 166 11.30 32.14 -0.59
CA ASN A 166 10.05 31.40 -0.56
C ASN A 166 10.22 30.01 0.09
N PRO A 167 9.13 29.37 0.55
CA PRO A 167 9.20 28.10 1.28
C PRO A 167 9.88 26.98 0.49
N THR A 168 9.69 26.93 -0.82
CA THR A 168 10.29 25.90 -1.68
C THR A 168 11.80 26.00 -1.69
N TYR A 169 12.33 27.20 -1.87
CA TYR A 169 13.77 27.44 -1.84
C TYR A 169 14.34 27.24 -0.44
N TYR A 170 13.63 27.73 0.59
CA TYR A 170 14.01 27.53 1.99
C TYR A 170 14.23 26.04 2.31
N TRP A 171 13.28 25.17 1.98
CA TRP A 171 13.42 23.73 2.23
C TRP A 171 14.59 23.10 1.46
N ARG A 172 14.82 23.52 0.20
CA ARG A 172 15.97 23.04 -0.58
C ARG A 172 17.31 23.42 0.07
N SER A 173 17.45 24.66 0.52
CA SER A 173 18.67 25.12 1.21
C SER A 173 18.97 24.33 2.48
N ARG A 174 17.93 23.74 3.09
CA ARG A 174 17.99 22.92 4.31
C ARG A 174 18.07 21.41 4.02
N GLY A 175 18.27 21.01 2.76
CA GLY A 175 18.33 19.60 2.35
C GLY A 175 17.00 18.84 2.44
N THR A 176 15.88 19.54 2.61
CA THR A 176 14.55 18.91 2.72
C THR A 176 13.90 18.86 1.33
N SER A 177 13.85 17.66 0.75
CA SER A 177 13.16 17.43 -0.53
C SER A 177 11.65 17.25 -0.31
N ARG A 178 10.83 18.13 -0.90
CA ARG A 178 9.39 17.89 -1.03
C ARG A 178 9.08 17.38 -2.43
N GLY A 179 8.21 16.39 -2.52
CA GLY A 179 7.67 15.93 -3.80
C GLY A 179 6.86 17.05 -4.47
N GLY A 180 6.82 17.04 -5.81
CA GLY A 180 6.13 18.06 -6.61
C GLY A 180 7.02 18.70 -7.67
N SER A 181 6.44 19.55 -8.52
CA SER A 181 7.19 20.30 -9.52
C SER A 181 8.16 21.25 -8.85
N LYS A 182 9.41 21.25 -9.33
CA LYS A 182 10.42 22.16 -8.81
C LYS A 182 10.10 23.55 -9.34
N SER A 183 9.69 24.47 -8.46
CA SER A 183 9.56 25.87 -8.84
C SER A 183 10.86 26.39 -9.45
N THR A 184 10.74 27.05 -10.60
CA THR A 184 11.79 27.72 -11.38
C THR A 184 11.81 29.23 -11.15
N VAL A 185 10.91 29.74 -10.30
CA VAL A 185 10.86 31.16 -9.95
C VAL A 185 12.07 31.55 -9.10
N GLU A 186 12.41 32.83 -9.12
CA GLU A 186 13.49 33.39 -8.30
C GLU A 186 13.30 33.07 -6.81
N PRO A 187 14.39 32.86 -6.04
CA PRO A 187 14.33 32.43 -4.65
C PRO A 187 13.43 33.28 -3.75
N THR A 188 13.35 34.59 -4.01
CA THR A 188 12.60 35.59 -3.21
C THR A 188 11.23 35.93 -3.80
N LYS A 189 10.82 35.27 -4.89
CA LYS A 189 9.48 35.43 -5.45
C LYS A 189 8.50 34.57 -4.68
N TRP A 190 7.62 35.22 -3.91
CA TRP A 190 6.58 34.62 -3.06
C TRP A 190 5.27 34.39 -3.81
#